data_AF-A0A3B3YHF0-F1
#
_entry.id   AF-A0A3B3YHF0-F1
#
_cell.length_a   1.000
_cell.length_b   1.000
_cell.length_c   1.000
_cell.angle_alpha   90.00
_cell.angle_beta   90.00
_cell.angle_gamma   90.00
#
_symmetry.space_group_name_H-M   'P 1'
#
loop_
_entity.id
_entity.type
_entity.pdbx_description
1 polymer ?
#
loop_
_entity_poly.entity_id
_entity_poly.type
_entity_poly.pdbx_seq_one_letter_code
_entity_poly.pdbx_strand_id
1 'polypeptide(L)'
;SAFPLPFFPPPILLSSNCTKTANQLNCSCEMEGKPTPVTHWFLNGQPVSPSSQMVTNELLDGSHLRSIITVNEPQYRDLSTLLCFSSNSLGSASKQFFVSFVESSRENQGLTFSLFNWLNL
;
A
#
# COMPACT_ATOMS: atom_id res chain seq x y z
N SER A 1 -39.92 6.84 -10.10
CA SER A 1 -39.20 5.56 -10.18
C SER A 1 -37.72 5.83 -9.99
N ALA A 2 -37.10 5.29 -8.94
CA ALA A 2 -35.65 5.36 -8.79
C ALA A 2 -35.02 4.36 -9.78
N PHE A 3 -34.18 4.84 -10.70
CA PHE A 3 -33.36 3.95 -11.53
C PHE A 3 -32.43 3.16 -10.61
N PRO A 4 -32.44 1.81 -10.62
CA PRO A 4 -31.46 1.06 -9.83
C PRO A 4 -30.07 1.42 -10.35
N LEU A 5 -29.20 1.92 -9.46
CA LEU A 5 -27.80 2.22 -9.76
C LEU A 5 -27.19 1.02 -10.51
N PRO A 6 -26.57 1.23 -11.69
CA PRO A 6 -26.11 0.13 -12.52
C PRO A 6 -25.10 -0.73 -11.76
N PHE A 7 -25.08 -2.03 -12.06
CA PHE A 7 -23.98 -2.91 -11.66
C PHE A 7 -22.79 -2.64 -12.58
N PHE A 8 -21.57 -2.60 -12.04
CA PHE A 8 -20.33 -2.34 -12.80
C PHE A 8 -19.12 -3.05 -12.16
N PRO A 9 -18.09 -3.40 -12.96
CA PRO A 9 -16.84 -3.96 -12.45
C PRO A 9 -16.11 -2.94 -11.56
N PRO A 10 -15.17 -3.35 -10.70
CA PRO A 10 -14.55 -2.44 -9.75
C PRO A 10 -13.29 -1.75 -10.30
N PRO A 11 -13.35 -0.53 -10.89
CA PRO A 11 -12.15 0.25 -11.13
C PRO A 11 -11.45 0.57 -9.81
N ILE A 12 -10.12 0.48 -9.81
CA ILE A 12 -9.30 0.98 -8.71
C ILE A 12 -9.11 2.49 -8.91
N LEU A 13 -9.41 3.25 -7.87
CA LEU A 13 -9.38 4.71 -7.87
C LEU A 13 -7.95 5.24 -7.75
N LEU A 14 -7.73 6.44 -8.30
CA LEU A 14 -6.45 7.14 -8.24
C LEU A 14 -6.06 7.56 -6.82
N SER A 15 -7.04 7.66 -5.90
CA SER A 15 -6.84 7.92 -4.47
C SER A 15 -6.03 6.83 -3.76
N SER A 16 -5.97 5.61 -4.33
CA SER A 16 -5.16 4.51 -3.81
C SER A 16 -3.68 4.89 -3.74
N ASN A 17 -3.06 4.80 -2.57
CA ASN A 17 -1.71 5.27 -2.31
C ASN A 17 -0.92 4.34 -1.38
N CYS A 18 0.38 4.56 -1.27
CA CYS A 18 1.26 3.88 -0.33
C CYS A 18 2.14 4.89 0.40
N THR A 19 2.35 4.66 1.70
CA THR A 19 3.22 5.45 2.55
C THR A 19 4.19 4.53 3.28
N LYS A 20 5.47 4.88 3.24
CA LYS A 20 6.54 4.11 3.88
C LYS A 20 7.06 4.91 5.07
N THR A 21 7.14 4.25 6.23
CA THR A 21 7.74 4.79 7.45
C THR A 21 8.96 3.96 7.83
N ALA A 22 9.66 4.30 8.91
CA ALA A 22 10.82 3.54 9.39
C ALA A 22 10.48 2.08 9.78
N ASN A 23 9.25 1.82 10.25
CA ASN A 23 8.90 0.52 10.85
C ASN A 23 7.78 -0.22 10.10
N GLN A 24 7.10 0.45 9.17
CA GLN A 24 5.96 -0.13 8.46
C GLN A 24 5.75 0.51 7.08
N LEU A 25 5.20 -0.27 6.16
CA LEU A 25 4.59 0.16 4.92
C LEU A 25 3.07 0.10 5.07
N ASN A 26 2.39 1.22 4.83
CA ASN A 26 0.94 1.31 4.86
C ASN A 26 0.41 1.71 3.48
N CYS A 27 -0.43 0.87 2.90
CA CYS A 27 -0.99 1.07 1.57
C CYS A 27 -2.50 0.99 1.59
N SER A 28 -3.15 1.90 0.87
CA SER A 28 -4.58 1.91 0.65
C SER A 28 -4.89 1.61 -0.81
N CYS A 29 -5.85 0.72 -1.03
CA CYS A 29 -6.46 0.47 -2.32
C CYS A 29 -7.93 0.85 -2.20
N GLU A 30 -8.35 1.82 -3.00
CA GLU A 30 -9.73 2.28 -3.09
C GLU A 30 -10.33 1.85 -4.41
N MET A 31 -11.56 1.38 -4.36
CA MET A 31 -12.28 0.90 -5.53
C MET A 31 -13.77 1.09 -5.34
N GLU A 32 -14.48 1.29 -6.44
CA GLU A 32 -15.93 1.38 -6.44
C GLU A 32 -16.46 0.29 -7.35
N GLY A 33 -17.36 -0.56 -6.87
CA GLY A 33 -17.92 -1.65 -7.66
C GLY A 33 -19.27 -2.09 -7.13
N LYS A 34 -20.14 -2.51 -8.04
CA LYS A 34 -21.46 -3.05 -7.69
C LYS A 34 -21.71 -4.32 -8.49
N PRO A 35 -21.82 -5.52 -7.87
CA PRO A 35 -21.81 -5.79 -6.43
C PRO A 35 -20.49 -5.40 -5.75
N THR A 36 -20.53 -5.18 -4.43
CA THR A 36 -19.36 -4.81 -3.63
C THR A 36 -18.21 -5.77 -3.92
N PRO A 37 -17.04 -5.26 -4.32
CA PRO A 37 -15.95 -6.12 -4.75
C PRO A 37 -15.23 -6.79 -3.57
N VAL A 38 -14.45 -7.81 -3.88
CA VAL A 38 -13.53 -8.47 -2.94
C VAL A 38 -12.10 -8.13 -3.35
N THR A 39 -11.29 -7.76 -2.36
CA THR A 39 -9.89 -7.34 -2.56
C THR A 39 -8.91 -8.34 -2.00
N HIS A 40 -7.89 -8.63 -2.79
CA HIS A 40 -6.77 -9.52 -2.46
C HIS A 40 -5.46 -8.76 -2.61
N TRP A 41 -4.56 -8.97 -1.65
CA TRP A 41 -3.23 -8.37 -1.66
C TRP A 41 -2.18 -9.41 -1.99
N PHE A 42 -1.13 -9.00 -2.72
CA PHE A 42 0.02 -9.84 -3.02
C PHE A 42 1.32 -9.11 -2.70
N LEU A 43 2.20 -9.77 -1.95
CA LEU A 43 3.55 -9.30 -1.59
C LEU A 43 4.56 -10.05 -2.44
N ASN A 44 5.29 -9.36 -3.33
CA ASN A 44 6.21 -9.99 -4.30
C ASN A 44 5.55 -11.16 -5.06
N GLY A 45 4.27 -11.03 -5.40
CA GLY A 45 3.48 -12.07 -6.09
C GLY A 45 2.90 -13.16 -5.18
N GLN A 46 3.24 -13.20 -3.89
CA GLN A 46 2.68 -14.14 -2.92
C GLN A 46 1.37 -13.61 -2.32
N PRO A 47 0.28 -14.38 -2.30
CA PRO A 47 -1.00 -13.92 -1.76
C PRO A 47 -0.92 -13.72 -0.24
N VAL A 48 -1.53 -12.64 0.24
CA VAL A 48 -1.73 -12.39 1.67
C VAL A 48 -3.06 -12.99 2.09
N SER A 49 -3.07 -13.75 3.18
CA SER A 49 -4.29 -14.31 3.75
C SER A 49 -5.30 -13.20 4.06
N PRO A 50 -6.58 -13.31 3.64
CA PRO A 50 -7.61 -12.32 3.95
C PRO A 50 -7.87 -12.16 5.45
N SER A 51 -7.58 -13.19 6.25
CA SER A 51 -7.67 -13.18 7.71
C SER A 51 -6.41 -12.67 8.41
N SER A 52 -5.43 -12.18 7.65
CA SER A 52 -4.23 -11.59 8.21
C SER A 52 -4.59 -10.30 8.94
N GLN A 53 -4.03 -10.11 10.13
CA GLN A 53 -4.14 -8.85 10.89
C GLN A 53 -3.52 -7.66 10.14
N MET A 54 -2.80 -7.92 9.05
CA MET A 54 -2.22 -6.92 8.16
C MET A 54 -3.27 -6.21 7.29
N VAL A 55 -4.43 -6.83 7.05
CA VAL A 55 -5.42 -6.36 6.06
C VAL A 55 -6.70 -5.92 6.77
N THR A 56 -7.15 -4.70 6.46
CA THR A 56 -8.42 -4.14 6.91
C THR A 56 -9.25 -3.73 5.70
N ASN A 57 -10.54 -4.04 5.70
CA ASN A 57 -11.47 -3.63 4.65
C ASN A 57 -12.54 -2.72 5.23
N GLU A 58 -12.70 -1.54 4.66
CA GLU A 58 -13.64 -0.51 5.07
C GLU A 58 -14.63 -0.23 3.93
N LEU A 59 -15.91 -0.49 4.17
CA LEU A 59 -16.98 -0.17 3.23
C LEU A 59 -17.45 1.26 3.52
N LEU A 60 -17.13 2.20 2.64
CA LEU A 60 -17.45 3.63 2.81
C LEU A 60 -18.90 3.94 2.43
N ASP A 61 -19.40 3.25 1.40
CA ASP A 61 -20.81 3.25 0.99
C ASP A 61 -21.19 1.90 0.35
N GLY A 62 -22.38 1.78 -0.24
CA GLY A 62 -22.86 0.52 -0.82
C GLY A 62 -22.03 -0.04 -1.99
N SER A 63 -21.09 0.71 -2.55
CA SER A 63 -20.24 0.32 -3.69
C SER A 63 -18.76 0.67 -3.51
N HIS A 64 -18.39 1.60 -2.63
CA HIS A 64 -17.03 2.07 -2.40
C HIS A 64 -16.36 1.29 -1.27
N LEU A 65 -15.35 0.50 -1.63
CA LEU A 65 -14.51 -0.24 -0.71
C LEU A 65 -13.11 0.37 -0.64
N ARG A 66 -12.61 0.60 0.58
CA ARG A 66 -11.21 0.89 0.86
C ARG A 66 -10.58 -0.30 1.57
N SER A 67 -9.60 -0.93 0.95
CA SER A 67 -8.77 -1.97 1.56
C SER A 67 -7.44 -1.38 1.96
N ILE A 68 -7.00 -1.65 3.18
CA ILE A 68 -5.75 -1.14 3.75
C ILE A 68 -4.88 -2.34 4.10
N ILE A 69 -3.61 -2.31 3.71
CA ILE A 69 -2.61 -3.29 4.15
C ILE A 69 -1.47 -2.59 4.89
N THR A 70 -1.12 -3.13 6.06
CA THR A 70 0.03 -2.70 6.86
C THR A 70 1.04 -3.83 6.96
N VAL A 71 2.25 -3.60 6.45
CA VAL A 71 3.36 -4.56 6.47
C VAL A 71 4.46 -4.03 7.37
N ASN A 72 4.74 -4.74 8.47
CA ASN A 72 5.75 -4.36 9.45
C ASN A 72 7.17 -4.78 9.03
N GLU A 73 8.18 -4.13 9.60
CA GLU A 73 9.57 -4.59 9.54
C GLU A 73 9.72 -5.98 10.22
N PRO A 74 10.55 -6.90 9.70
CA PRO A 74 11.43 -6.79 8.52
C PRO A 74 10.76 -7.09 7.18
N GLN A 75 9.49 -7.53 7.17
CA GLN A 75 8.85 -8.10 5.98
C GLN A 75 8.79 -7.14 4.78
N TYR A 76 8.62 -5.83 5.02
CA TYR A 76 8.62 -4.86 3.91
C TYR A 76 10.02 -4.50 3.40
N ARG A 77 11.12 -4.86 4.09
CA ARG A 77 12.48 -4.54 3.64
C ARG A 77 12.83 -5.25 2.35
N ASP A 78 12.43 -6.51 2.21
CA ASP A 78 12.66 -7.31 1.00
C ASP A 78 11.50 -7.20 0.00
N LEU A 79 10.50 -6.36 0.31
CA LEU A 79 9.35 -6.14 -0.54
C LEU A 79 9.72 -5.15 -1.65
N SER A 80 9.68 -5.63 -2.89
CA SER A 80 9.85 -4.80 -4.08
C SER A 80 8.50 -4.30 -4.60
N THR A 81 7.50 -5.19 -4.50
CA THR A 81 6.24 -5.05 -5.22
C THR A 81 5.08 -5.43 -4.31
N LEU A 82 4.11 -4.53 -4.21
CA LEU A 82 2.82 -4.80 -3.59
C LEU A 82 1.73 -4.68 -4.65
N LEU A 83 0.85 -5.67 -4.78
CA LEU A 83 -0.26 -5.64 -5.72
C LEU A 83 -1.59 -5.70 -4.96
N CYS A 84 -2.49 -4.78 -5.28
CA CYS A 84 -3.91 -4.88 -4.96
C CYS A 84 -4.65 -5.46 -6.17
N PHE A 85 -5.43 -6.51 -5.97
CA PHE A 85 -6.34 -7.07 -6.97
C PHE A 85 -7.76 -7.02 -6.43
N SER A 86 -8.66 -6.38 -7.17
CA SER A 86 -10.07 -6.23 -6.80
C SER A 86 -10.96 -6.86 -7.86
N SER A 87 -12.01 -7.57 -7.44
CA SER A 87 -12.90 -8.28 -8.36
C SER A 87 -14.33 -8.38 -7.86
N ASN A 88 -15.27 -8.40 -8.79
CA ASN A 88 -16.67 -8.79 -8.56
C ASN A 88 -17.17 -9.66 -9.73
N SER A 89 -18.47 -9.97 -9.75
CA SER A 89 -19.08 -10.81 -10.78
C SER A 89 -19.04 -10.23 -12.20
N LEU A 90 -18.70 -8.93 -12.36
CA LEU A 90 -18.66 -8.25 -13.65
C LEU A 90 -17.24 -7.98 -14.16
N GLY A 91 -16.21 -8.17 -13.33
CA GLY A 91 -14.83 -8.01 -13.76
C GLY A 91 -13.87 -7.76 -12.61
N SER A 92 -12.66 -7.33 -12.97
CA SER A 92 -11.56 -7.11 -12.03
C SER A 92 -10.65 -5.98 -12.47
N ALA A 93 -9.95 -5.39 -11.50
CA ALA A 93 -8.87 -4.45 -11.73
C ALA A 93 -7.71 -4.74 -10.77
N SER A 94 -6.51 -4.29 -11.14
CA SER A 94 -5.32 -4.44 -10.30
C SER A 94 -4.46 -3.18 -10.30
N LYS A 95 -3.84 -2.87 -9.16
CA LYS A 95 -2.89 -1.77 -9.02
C LYS A 95 -1.63 -2.25 -8.32
N GLN A 96 -0.49 -2.00 -8.95
CA GLN A 96 0.83 -2.33 -8.44
C GLN A 96 1.46 -1.08 -7.82
N PHE A 97 2.00 -1.23 -6.62
CA PHE A 97 2.77 -0.23 -5.91
C PHE A 97 4.22 -0.67 -5.86
N PHE A 98 5.11 0.19 -6.35
CA PHE A 98 6.55 -0.02 -6.27
C PHE A 98 7.06 0.48 -4.92
N VAL A 99 7.58 -0.43 -4.11
CA VAL A 99 8.15 -0.11 -2.81
C VAL A 99 9.61 0.21 -3.03
N SER A 100 9.92 1.44 -3.45
CA SER A 100 11.30 1.83 -3.68
C SER A 100 12.10 1.75 -2.38
N PHE A 101 13.32 1.23 -2.48
CA PHE A 101 14.39 1.51 -1.53
C PHE A 101 14.75 2.98 -1.70
N VAL A 102 14.03 3.89 -1.03
CA VAL A 102 14.65 5.16 -0.69
C VAL A 102 15.63 4.80 0.40
N GLU A 103 16.85 4.46 -0.02
CA GLU A 103 18.01 4.48 0.86
C GLU A 103 17.96 5.85 1.52
N SER A 104 17.73 5.88 2.84
CA SER A 104 17.77 7.12 3.57
C SER A 104 19.18 7.65 3.34
N SER A 105 19.33 8.70 2.53
CA SER A 105 20.54 9.48 2.48
C SER A 105 20.72 10.11 3.86
N ARG A 106 21.25 9.34 4.81
CA ARG A 106 21.95 9.88 5.96
C ARG A 106 23.33 10.28 5.48
N GLU A 107 23.39 11.40 4.77
CA GLU A 107 24.60 12.22 4.80
C GLU A 107 24.20 13.69 4.88
N ASN A 108 23.63 14.02 6.03
CA ASN A 108 23.90 15.28 6.71
C ASN A 108 24.23 14.92 8.16
N GLN A 109 25.40 14.31 8.38
CA GLN A 109 26.11 14.51 9.65
C GLN A 109 26.69 15.92 9.61
N GLY A 110 25.82 16.91 9.81
CA GLY A 110 26.27 18.23 10.20
C GLY A 110 26.94 18.14 11.57
N LEU A 111 28.21 18.52 11.60
CA LEU A 111 28.91 19.12 12.76
C LEU A 111 29.31 18.19 13.92
N THR A 112 30.39 17.41 13.75
CA THR A 112 31.40 17.18 14.83
C THR A 112 32.83 17.08 14.28
N PHE A 113 33.36 18.16 13.69
CA PHE A 113 34.81 18.38 13.70
C PHE A 113 35.07 19.73 14.36
N SER A 114 34.81 19.79 15.66
CA SER A 114 35.55 20.70 16.52
C SER A 114 36.13 19.88 17.66
N LEU A 115 37.45 19.97 17.74
CA LEU A 115 38.37 19.54 18.80
C LEU A 115 38.98 18.13 18.64
N PHE A 116 40.32 18.12 18.67
CA PHE A 116 41.32 17.04 18.53
C PHE A 116 41.66 16.65 17.08
N ASN A 117 42.81 17.00 16.48
CA ASN A 117 44.17 17.01 17.02
C ASN A 117 45.07 18.05 16.32
N TRP A 118 45.71 18.91 17.12
CA TRP A 118 47.04 19.43 16.78
C TRP A 118 48.02 18.24 16.88
N LEU A 119 48.74 17.93 15.81
CA LEU A 119 50.15 17.51 15.75
C LEU A 119 50.47 16.94 14.36
N ASN A 120 51.51 17.50 13.72
CA ASN A 120 52.13 17.19 12.42
C ASN A 120 51.66 18.02 11.21
N LEU A 121 52.02 19.30 11.18
CA LEU A 121 53.09 19.86 10.33
C LEU A 121 53.31 21.34 10.69
#